data_AF-A0A965EM17-F1
#
_entry.id   AF-A0A965EM17-F1
#
_cell.length_a   1.000
_cell.length_b   1.000
_cell.length_c   1.000
_cell.angle_alpha   90.00
_cell.angle_beta   90.00
_cell.angle_gamma   90.00
#
_symmetry.space_group_name_H-M   'P 1'
#
loop_
_entity.id
_entity.type
_entity.pdbx_description
1 polymer ?
#
loop_
_entity_poly.entity_id
_entity_poly.type
_entity_poly.pdbx_seq_one_letter_code
_entity_poly.pdbx_strand_id
1 'polypeptide(L)'
;GKTPLLTKEELEKLGYNIAIYPVTSLRLSMKAVEDGFAAIKQQGTQKEIVDRMQTRARLYEVIHYEDYNRFDQDIFNFKLEGQGDE
;
A
#
# COMPACT_ATOMS: atom_id res chain seq x y z
N GLY A 1 18.96 8.78 -15.20
CA GLY A 1 19.25 7.91 -16.37
C GLY A 1 19.73 8.78 -17.51
N LYS A 2 19.90 8.22 -18.72
CA LYS A 2 20.22 9.01 -19.92
C LYS A 2 18.97 9.57 -20.62
N THR A 3 17.80 9.00 -20.35
CA THR A 3 16.51 9.48 -20.86
C THR A 3 16.00 10.65 -20.01
N PRO A 4 15.53 11.75 -20.62
CA PRO A 4 14.82 12.81 -19.92
C PRO A 4 13.57 12.29 -19.21
N LEU A 5 13.19 12.96 -18.11
CA LEU A 5 11.95 12.67 -17.39
C LEU A 5 10.80 13.42 -18.08
N LEU A 6 10.16 12.75 -19.03
CA LEU A 6 9.03 13.29 -19.78
C LEU A 6 7.70 12.98 -19.07
N THR A 7 6.73 13.88 -19.21
CA THR A 7 5.36 13.62 -18.75
C THR A 7 4.66 12.62 -19.67
N LYS A 8 3.51 12.13 -19.22
CA LYS A 8 2.63 11.29 -20.03
C LYS A 8 2.29 11.99 -21.36
N GLU A 9 1.91 13.26 -21.32
CA GLU A 9 1.47 14.03 -22.50
C GLU A 9 2.62 14.24 -23.49
N GLU A 10 3.85 14.43 -23.01
CA GLU A 10 5.03 14.53 -23.86
C GLU A 10 5.34 13.21 -24.54
N LEU A 11 5.25 12.09 -23.82
CA LEU A 11 5.44 10.75 -24.39
C LEU A 11 4.35 10.41 -25.41
N GLU A 12 3.10 10.77 -25.15
CA GLU A 12 1.99 10.60 -26.10
C GLU A 12 2.20 11.41 -27.39
N LYS A 13 2.64 12.66 -27.28
CA LYS A 13 2.97 13.50 -28.45
C LYS A 13 4.11 12.95 -29.29
N LEU A 14 5.03 12.19 -28.69
CA LEU A 14 6.12 11.48 -29.37
C LEU A 14 5.69 10.14 -29.98
N GLY A 15 4.42 9.72 -29.78
CA GLY A 15 3.86 8.50 -30.35
C GLY A 15 3.99 7.26 -29.46
N TYR A 16 4.34 7.40 -28.18
CA TYR A 16 4.35 6.28 -27.25
C TYR A 16 2.95 6.00 -26.67
N ASN A 17 2.59 4.71 -26.57
CA ASN A 17 1.31 4.28 -26.01
C ASN A 17 1.42 3.70 -24.58
N ILE A 18 2.64 3.36 -24.15
CA ILE A 18 2.92 2.78 -22.83
C ILE A 18 4.18 3.44 -22.28
N ALA A 19 4.12 3.83 -21.00
CA ALA A 19 5.27 4.28 -20.22
C ALA A 19 5.41 3.40 -18.99
N ILE A 20 6.64 2.96 -18.69
CA ILE A 20 6.94 2.16 -17.50
C ILE A 20 7.75 3.00 -16.52
N TYR A 21 7.53 2.76 -15.23
CA TYR A 21 8.24 3.41 -14.11
C TYR A 21 8.92 2.34 -13.24
N PRO A 22 9.98 1.67 -13.75
CA PRO A 22 10.30 0.29 -13.34
C PRO A 22 10.67 0.13 -11.87
N VAL A 23 11.37 1.11 -11.31
CA VAL A 23 11.93 1.04 -9.94
C VAL A 23 11.52 2.23 -9.08
N THR A 24 10.51 3.00 -9.51
CA THR A 24 10.11 4.22 -8.82
C THR A 24 9.61 3.92 -7.40
N SER A 25 8.72 2.94 -7.26
CA SER A 25 8.19 2.54 -5.94
C SER A 25 9.30 2.06 -5.01
N LEU A 26 10.17 1.16 -5.48
CA LEU A 26 11.29 0.66 -4.69
C LEU A 26 12.21 1.78 -4.22
N ARG A 27 12.58 2.72 -5.10
CA ARG A 27 13.47 3.84 -4.73
C ARG A 27 12.83 4.77 -3.71
N LEU A 28 11.53 5.07 -3.83
CA LEU A 28 10.79 5.85 -2.84
C LEU A 28 10.74 5.13 -1.49
N SER A 29 10.40 3.83 -1.49
CA SER A 29 10.32 3.03 -0.26
C SER A 29 11.68 2.93 0.44
N MET A 30 12.75 2.64 -0.30
CA MET A 30 14.09 2.53 0.29
C MET A 30 14.58 3.87 0.86
N LYS A 31 14.21 5.00 0.25
CA LYS A 31 14.53 6.31 0.82
C LYS A 31 13.80 6.56 2.14
N ALA A 32 12.50 6.24 2.20
CA ALA A 32 11.73 6.37 3.44
C ALA A 32 12.28 5.44 4.56
N VAL A 33 12.71 4.23 4.21
CA VAL A 33 13.33 3.29 5.14
C VAL A 33 14.69 3.80 5.64
N GLU A 34 15.53 4.31 4.74
CA GLU A 34 16.82 4.92 5.09
C GLU A 34 16.63 6.07 6.09
N ASP A 35 15.75 7.02 5.77
CA ASP A 35 15.44 8.16 6.62
C ASP A 35 14.88 7.72 7.99
N GLY A 36 13.99 6.72 7.98
CA GLY A 36 13.38 6.21 9.20
C GLY A 36 14.39 5.56 10.14
N PHE A 37 15.30 4.74 9.60
CA PHE A 37 16.37 4.14 10.42
C PHE A 37 17.40 5.15 10.89
N ALA A 38 17.72 6.17 10.08
CA ALA A 38 18.58 7.27 10.52
C ALA A 38 17.97 8.02 11.72
N ALA A 39 16.67 8.33 11.67
CA ALA A 39 15.95 8.98 12.77
C ALA A 39 15.97 8.13 14.05
N ILE A 40 15.65 6.83 13.94
CA ILE A 40 15.67 5.90 15.07
C ILE A 40 17.08 5.80 15.67
N LYS A 41 18.12 5.69 14.84
CA LYS A 41 19.51 5.64 15.30
C LYS A 41 19.93 6.90 16.06
N GLN A 42 19.48 8.07 15.61
CA GLN A 42 19.82 9.35 16.23
C GLN A 42 19.04 9.62 17.51
N GLN A 43 17.74 9.29 17.53
CA GLN A 43 16.80 9.72 18.58
C GLN A 43 16.44 8.59 19.55
N GLY A 44 16.83 7.35 19.25
CA GLY A 44 16.48 6.15 20.02
C GLY A 44 15.01 5.73 19.86
N THR A 45 14.24 6.39 19.00
CA THR A 45 12.81 6.12 18.76
C THR A 45 12.35 6.69 17.42
N GLN A 46 11.20 6.23 16.95
CA GLN A 46 10.55 6.64 15.70
C GLN A 46 9.53 7.79 15.87
N LYS A 47 9.40 8.38 17.07
CA LYS A 47 8.33 9.35 17.40
C LYS A 47 8.19 10.47 16.35
N GLU A 48 9.31 11.03 15.90
CA GLU A 48 9.34 12.17 14.96
C GLU A 48 9.04 11.80 13.50
N ILE A 49 8.86 10.51 13.18
CA ILE A 49 8.56 10.07 11.80
C ILE A 49 7.18 9.41 11.68
N VAL A 50 6.41 9.33 12.76
CA VAL A 50 5.10 8.63 12.78
C VAL A 50 4.11 9.26 11.79
N ASP A 51 4.14 10.58 11.65
CA ASP A 51 3.32 11.34 10.70
C ASP A 51 3.63 11.04 9.22
N ARG A 52 4.86 10.58 8.94
CA ARG A 52 5.32 10.17 7.61
C ARG A 52 5.07 8.69 7.31
N MET A 53 4.63 7.91 8.29
CA MET A 53 4.34 6.48 8.13
C MET A 53 2.92 6.26 7.59
N GLN A 54 2.70 5.14 6.90
CA GLN A 54 1.35 4.69 6.61
C GLN A 54 0.59 4.45 7.93
N THR A 55 -0.59 5.05 8.07
CA THR A 55 -1.44 4.84 9.25
C THR A 55 -2.02 3.43 9.26
N ARG A 56 -2.37 2.91 10.45
CA ARG A 56 -3.04 1.61 10.59
C ARG A 56 -4.36 1.55 9.83
N ALA A 57 -5.15 2.62 9.89
CA ALA A 57 -6.41 2.72 9.15
C ALA A 57 -6.17 2.59 7.63
N ARG A 58 -5.18 3.31 7.09
CA ARG A 58 -4.83 3.23 5.68
C ARG A 58 -4.29 1.85 5.30
N LEU A 59 -3.52 1.21 6.18
CA LEU A 59 -3.06 -0.17 5.97
C LEU A 59 -4.26 -1.12 5.86
N TYR A 60 -5.22 -1.04 6.79
CA TYR A 60 -6.43 -1.87 6.77
C TYR A 60 -7.29 -1.68 5.53
N GLU A 61 -7.43 -0.44 5.07
CA GLU A 61 -8.12 -0.13 3.82
C GLU A 61 -7.42 -0.79 2.62
N VAL A 62 -6.09 -0.70 2.53
CA VAL A 62 -5.31 -1.28 1.41
C VAL A 62 -5.37 -2.79 1.38
N ILE A 63 -5.36 -3.46 2.54
CA ILE A 63 -5.43 -4.93 2.63
C ILE A 63 -6.87 -5.46 2.72
N HIS A 64 -7.88 -4.60 2.53
CA HIS A 64 -9.30 -4.97 2.58
C HIS A 64 -9.69 -5.72 3.87
N TYR A 65 -9.13 -5.29 5.01
CA TYR A 65 -9.25 -6.02 6.28
C TYR A 65 -10.71 -6.26 6.70
N GLU A 66 -11.57 -5.25 6.56
CA GLU A 66 -13.00 -5.35 6.91
C GLU A 66 -13.77 -6.34 6.01
N ASP A 67 -13.36 -6.52 4.76
CA ASP A 67 -14.00 -7.48 3.86
C ASP A 67 -13.75 -8.92 4.32
N TYR A 68 -12.54 -9.20 4.81
CA TYR A 68 -12.22 -10.50 5.42
C TYR A 68 -12.99 -10.71 6.72
N ASN A 69 -13.11 -9.70 7.59
CA ASN A 69 -13.91 -9.80 8.81
C ASN A 69 -15.38 -10.09 8.51
N ARG A 70 -15.97 -9.40 7.52
CA ARG A 70 -17.35 -9.64 7.09
C ARG A 70 -17.54 -11.06 6.58
N PHE A 71 -16.63 -11.52 5.71
CA PHE A 71 -16.65 -12.88 5.21
C PHE A 71 -16.60 -13.91 6.34
N ASP A 72 -15.73 -13.72 7.33
CA ASP A 72 -15.61 -14.62 8.48
C ASP A 72 -16.90 -14.69 9.31
N GLN A 73 -17.54 -13.53 9.55
CA GLN A 73 -18.83 -13.46 10.22
C GLN A 73 -19.95 -14.16 9.45
N ASP A 74 -19.98 -14.03 8.12
CA ASP A 74 -20.98 -14.69 7.27
C ASP A 74 -20.82 -16.22 7.32
N ILE A 75 -19.58 -16.72 7.33
CA ILE A 75 -19.29 -18.16 7.47
C ILE A 75 -19.64 -18.65 8.87
N PHE A 76 -19.26 -17.94 9.93
CA PHE A 76 -19.55 -18.33 11.31
C PHE A 76 -21.06 -18.41 11.58
N ASN A 77 -21.84 -17.48 11.03
CA ASN A 77 -23.29 -17.42 11.21
C ASN A 77 -24.06 -18.21 10.14
N PHE A 78 -23.38 -18.96 9.27
CA PHE A 78 -24.03 -19.73 8.22
C PHE A 78 -24.94 -20.81 8.83
N LYS A 79 -26.22 -20.78 8.44
CA LYS A 79 -27.19 -21.83 8.74
C LYS A 79 -27.75 -22.39 7.45
N LEU A 80 -27.81 -23.72 7.34
CA LEU A 80 -28.51 -24.40 6.26
C LEU A 80 -30.02 -24.32 6.53
N GLU A 81 -30.77 -23.63 5.68
CA GLU A 81 -32.23 -23.76 5.69
C GLU A 81 -32.58 -25.16 5.18
N GLY A 82 -33.00 -26.06 6.09
CA GLY A 82 -33.57 -27.35 5.69
C GLY A 82 -33.26 -28.57 6.55
N GLN A 83 -32.51 -28.47 7.65
CA GLN A 83 -32.40 -29.58 8.61
C GLN A 83 -33.01 -29.13 9.93
N GLY A 84 -34.31 -29.39 10.06
CA GLY A 84 -35.05 -29.20 11.29
C GLY A 84 -34.41 -30.01 12.41
N ASP A 85 -34.37 -29.38 13.59
CA ASP A 85 -34.09 -30.04 14.85
C ASP A 85 -35.12 -31.18 15.03
N GLU A 86 -34.65 -32.43 15.01
CA GLU A 86 -35.24 -33.53 15.79
C GLU A 86 -34.55 -33.60 17.14
#